data_AF-A0A351CFS5-F1
#
_entry.id   AF-A0A351CFS5-F1
#
_cell.length_a   1.000
_cell.length_b   1.000
_cell.length_c   1.000
_cell.angle_alpha   90.00
_cell.angle_beta   90.00
_cell.angle_gamma   90.00
#
_symmetry.space_group_name_H-M   'P 1'
#
loop_
_entity.id
_entity.type
_entity.pdbx_description
1 polymer ?
#
loop_
_entity_poly.entity_id
_entity_poly.type
_entity_poly.pdbx_seq_one_letter_code
_entity_poly.pdbx_strand_id
1 'polypeptide(L)'
;MLIKIISGGQTGADQAALDVAIKLGIPYGGWIPKGRITEVGVLDRKYKLKEMETTNYNKRTERNVIDSDGTLIISHGRLTGGSDYTREMALLHHRPWLHIDLDKIGAFQAAGKIKSWITENDIEVLNVAGSRASKDPAIYQATVDIIETVFYLDLIDDTIPASFTVTPKRRAEMGKDILPQTVEEASDRLLSKLSLRDKTMIANIPKDNVMDLYHSLEEYMRNEVGLWLTNESLLKSCRSISGDKHLSEYGASFVIVKFLWEKLQKTNVLKIVR
;
A
#
# COMPACT_ATOMS: atom_id res chain seq x y z
N MET A 1 4.56 -5.79 -10.83
CA MET A 1 3.13 -5.46 -10.69
C MET A 1 2.36 -6.75 -10.41
N LEU A 2 1.55 -6.77 -9.35
CA LEU A 2 0.76 -7.94 -8.99
C LEU A 2 -0.38 -8.16 -9.99
N ILE A 3 -0.48 -9.37 -10.55
CA ILE A 3 -1.57 -9.76 -11.43
C ILE A 3 -2.66 -10.52 -10.68
N LYS A 4 -2.34 -11.09 -9.51
CA LYS A 4 -3.30 -11.90 -8.75
C LYS A 4 -2.96 -12.02 -7.26
N ILE A 5 -3.99 -12.01 -6.40
CA ILE A 5 -3.89 -12.40 -4.99
C ILE A 5 -4.53 -13.77 -4.77
N ILE A 6 -3.86 -14.67 -4.07
CA ILE A 6 -4.45 -15.93 -3.61
C ILE A 6 -4.37 -16.09 -2.10
N SER A 7 -5.30 -16.86 -1.54
CA SER A 7 -5.40 -17.11 -0.10
C SER A 7 -6.21 -18.37 0.20
N GLY A 8 -6.09 -18.89 1.42
CA GLY A 8 -6.77 -20.10 1.89
C GLY A 8 -8.22 -19.91 2.36
N GLY A 9 -8.74 -18.69 2.36
CA GLY A 9 -10.13 -18.36 2.70
C GLY A 9 -10.51 -18.51 4.19
N GLN A 10 -9.54 -18.73 5.08
CA GLN A 10 -9.79 -18.70 6.53
C GLN A 10 -10.20 -17.29 6.97
N THR A 11 -10.83 -17.17 8.12
CA THR A 11 -11.02 -15.88 8.79
C THR A 11 -9.69 -15.16 9.04
N GLY A 12 -9.73 -13.86 9.33
CA GLY A 12 -8.51 -13.09 9.60
C GLY A 12 -7.79 -12.71 8.31
N ALA A 13 -6.47 -12.90 8.26
CA ALA A 13 -5.63 -12.43 7.16
C ALA A 13 -6.05 -12.99 5.79
N ASP A 14 -6.42 -14.27 5.75
CA ASP A 14 -6.82 -14.95 4.51
C ASP A 14 -8.02 -14.25 3.84
N GLN A 15 -9.11 -14.01 4.58
CA GLN A 15 -10.31 -13.32 4.08
C GLN A 15 -10.05 -11.83 3.82
N ALA A 16 -9.26 -11.16 4.65
CA ALA A 16 -8.89 -9.75 4.44
C ALA A 16 -8.23 -9.54 3.07
N ALA A 17 -7.27 -10.40 2.71
CA ALA A 17 -6.60 -10.33 1.42
C ALA A 17 -7.58 -10.53 0.23
N LEU A 18 -8.53 -11.46 0.36
CA LEU A 18 -9.55 -11.70 -0.66
C LEU A 18 -10.52 -10.52 -0.78
N ASP A 19 -10.92 -9.92 0.34
CA ASP A 19 -11.83 -8.78 0.36
C ASP A 19 -11.17 -7.54 -0.26
N VAL A 20 -9.88 -7.29 0.01
CA VAL A 20 -9.13 -6.21 -0.67
C VAL A 20 -9.04 -6.47 -2.17
N ALA A 21 -8.74 -7.71 -2.58
CA ALA A 21 -8.68 -8.05 -4.00
C ALA A 21 -10.02 -7.81 -4.71
N ILE A 22 -11.13 -8.20 -4.07
CA ILE A 22 -12.49 -7.95 -4.56
C ILE A 22 -12.76 -6.45 -4.64
N LYS A 23 -12.45 -5.69 -3.58
CA LYS A 23 -12.69 -4.24 -3.49
C LYS A 23 -11.95 -3.47 -4.59
N LEU A 24 -10.69 -3.83 -4.85
CA LEU A 24 -9.83 -3.14 -5.82
C LEU A 24 -9.91 -3.73 -7.24
N GLY A 25 -10.73 -4.76 -7.46
CA GLY A 25 -10.89 -5.40 -8.77
C GLY A 25 -9.66 -6.20 -9.23
N ILE A 26 -8.79 -6.60 -8.30
CA ILE A 26 -7.61 -7.40 -8.58
C ILE A 26 -8.06 -8.86 -8.79
N PRO A 27 -7.57 -9.56 -9.83
CA PRO A 27 -7.85 -10.98 -9.97
C PRO A 27 -7.48 -11.73 -8.69
N TYR A 28 -8.34 -12.65 -8.26
CA TYR A 28 -8.11 -13.38 -7.01
C TYR A 28 -8.45 -14.86 -7.11
N GLY A 29 -8.06 -15.63 -6.11
CA GLY A 29 -8.41 -17.04 -5.99
C GLY A 29 -7.71 -17.72 -4.84
N GLY A 30 -7.38 -18.99 -5.03
CA GLY A 30 -6.69 -19.82 -4.04
C GLY A 30 -7.44 -21.12 -3.77
N TRP A 31 -6.83 -21.94 -2.94
CA TRP A 31 -7.29 -23.27 -2.56
C TRP A 31 -7.86 -23.26 -1.16
N ILE A 32 -9.05 -23.85 -1.02
CA ILE A 32 -9.79 -24.00 0.24
C ILE A 32 -10.06 -25.50 0.48
N PRO A 33 -10.20 -25.99 1.73
CA PRO A 33 -10.52 -27.39 1.95
C PRO A 33 -11.85 -27.78 1.30
N LYS A 34 -12.02 -29.08 1.02
CA LYS A 34 -13.29 -29.67 0.57
C LYS A 34 -14.44 -29.23 1.49
N GLY A 35 -15.56 -28.82 0.90
CA GLY A 35 -16.71 -28.28 1.63
C GLY A 35 -16.53 -26.81 2.05
N ARG A 36 -15.48 -26.13 1.58
CA ARG A 36 -15.19 -24.71 1.84
C ARG A 36 -15.11 -24.37 3.34
N ILE A 37 -14.56 -25.28 4.14
CA ILE A 37 -14.60 -25.21 5.60
C ILE A 37 -13.60 -24.16 6.12
N THR A 38 -14.07 -23.32 7.03
CA THR A 38 -13.32 -22.33 7.82
C THR A 38 -13.59 -22.56 9.32
N GLU A 39 -12.99 -21.75 10.21
CA GLU A 39 -13.24 -21.88 11.65
C GLU A 39 -14.67 -21.52 12.07
N VAL A 40 -15.38 -20.70 11.28
CA VAL A 40 -16.76 -20.27 11.55
C VAL A 40 -17.79 -20.97 10.66
N GLY A 41 -17.38 -22.03 9.95
CA GLY A 41 -18.25 -22.80 9.05
C GLY A 41 -17.92 -22.64 7.57
N VAL A 42 -18.91 -22.76 6.71
CA VAL A 42 -18.74 -22.77 5.24
C VAL A 42 -18.50 -21.35 4.73
N LEU A 43 -17.43 -21.14 3.97
CA LEU A 43 -17.12 -19.85 3.35
C LEU A 43 -18.15 -19.48 2.27
N ASP A 44 -18.63 -18.24 2.33
CA ASP A 44 -19.57 -17.64 1.37
C ASP A 44 -19.15 -17.88 -0.10
N ARG A 45 -20.12 -18.13 -0.98
CA ARG A 45 -19.91 -18.39 -2.41
C ARG A 45 -19.51 -17.16 -3.23
N LYS A 46 -19.54 -15.95 -2.63
CA LYS A 46 -18.98 -14.74 -3.23
C LYS A 46 -17.48 -14.91 -3.52
N TYR A 47 -16.75 -15.63 -2.65
CA TYR A 47 -15.33 -15.94 -2.82
C TYR A 47 -15.12 -17.06 -3.86
N LYS A 48 -14.54 -16.73 -5.02
CA LYS A 48 -14.24 -17.68 -6.10
C LYS A 48 -12.94 -18.48 -5.87
N LEU A 49 -12.96 -19.36 -4.86
CA LEU A 49 -11.87 -20.28 -4.52
C LEU A 49 -12.07 -21.69 -5.11
N LYS A 50 -10.97 -22.41 -5.34
CA LYS A 50 -10.96 -23.81 -5.77
C LYS A 50 -10.94 -24.74 -4.56
N GLU A 51 -11.85 -25.72 -4.53
CA GLU A 51 -11.85 -26.72 -3.46
C GLU A 51 -10.77 -27.76 -3.68
N MET A 52 -10.08 -28.13 -2.61
CA MET A 52 -9.27 -29.34 -2.55
C MET A 52 -10.18 -30.57 -2.51
N GLU A 53 -9.64 -31.74 -2.87
CA GLU A 53 -10.35 -33.03 -2.71
C GLU A 53 -10.39 -33.53 -1.25
N THR A 54 -9.75 -32.80 -0.33
CA THR A 54 -9.61 -33.13 1.09
C THR A 54 -10.01 -31.97 1.99
N THR A 55 -10.48 -32.28 3.20
CA THR A 55 -10.77 -31.30 4.26
C THR A 55 -9.53 -30.85 5.02
N ASN A 56 -8.34 -31.40 4.70
CA ASN A 56 -7.10 -31.09 5.40
C ASN A 56 -6.60 -29.66 5.11
N TYR A 57 -6.55 -28.82 6.15
CA TYR A 57 -6.04 -27.45 6.07
C TYR A 57 -4.58 -27.35 5.60
N ASN A 58 -3.72 -28.28 5.99
CA ASN A 58 -2.32 -28.25 5.61
C ASN A 58 -2.17 -28.43 4.09
N LYS A 59 -2.99 -29.30 3.47
CA LYS A 59 -2.95 -29.53 2.03
C LYS A 59 -3.36 -28.31 1.21
N ARG A 60 -4.37 -27.54 1.65
CA ARG A 60 -4.69 -26.27 0.98
C ARG A 60 -3.61 -25.22 1.17
N THR A 61 -2.94 -25.21 2.33
CA THR A 61 -1.90 -24.22 2.66
C THR A 61 -0.68 -24.45 1.80
N GLU A 62 -0.19 -25.69 1.76
CA GLU A 62 0.90 -26.12 0.89
C GLU A 62 0.58 -25.81 -0.58
N ARG A 63 -0.66 -26.08 -1.03
CA ARG A 63 -1.05 -25.81 -2.41
C ARG A 63 -1.05 -24.32 -2.76
N ASN A 64 -1.51 -23.45 -1.86
CA ASN A 64 -1.45 -21.99 -2.08
C ASN A 64 -0.01 -21.48 -2.13
N VAL A 65 0.92 -22.06 -1.36
CA VAL A 65 2.34 -21.73 -1.48
C VAL A 65 2.88 -22.14 -2.85
N ILE A 66 2.62 -23.37 -3.29
CA ILE A 66 3.12 -23.91 -4.57
C ILE A 66 2.59 -23.10 -5.77
N ASP A 67 1.32 -22.73 -5.77
CA ASP A 67 0.63 -22.04 -6.88
C ASP A 67 0.79 -20.50 -6.82
N SER A 68 1.77 -19.99 -6.08
CA SER A 68 2.14 -18.57 -6.00
C SER A 68 3.61 -18.34 -6.34
N ASP A 69 3.95 -17.10 -6.68
CA ASP A 69 5.34 -16.68 -6.91
C ASP A 69 6.02 -16.30 -5.59
N GLY A 70 5.25 -15.85 -4.60
CA GLY A 70 5.73 -15.63 -3.25
C GLY A 70 4.61 -15.62 -2.21
N THR A 71 4.98 -15.85 -0.95
CA THR A 71 4.05 -15.91 0.18
C THR A 71 4.33 -14.83 1.23
N LEU A 72 3.38 -13.91 1.40
CA LEU A 72 3.34 -12.94 2.48
C LEU A 72 2.60 -13.52 3.68
N ILE A 73 3.24 -13.48 4.85
CA ILE A 73 2.65 -13.92 6.13
C ILE A 73 2.58 -12.73 7.07
N ILE A 74 1.38 -12.41 7.58
CA ILE A 74 1.15 -11.28 8.51
C ILE A 74 0.67 -11.83 9.86
N SER A 75 1.27 -11.35 10.96
CA SER A 75 0.86 -11.69 12.32
C SER A 75 1.21 -10.60 13.33
N HIS A 76 0.56 -10.60 14.50
CA HIS A 76 1.11 -10.00 15.72
C HIS A 76 1.98 -11.03 16.45
N GLY A 77 3.29 -10.78 16.51
CA GLY A 77 4.26 -11.64 17.14
C GLY A 77 4.75 -12.79 16.26
N ARG A 78 5.43 -13.75 16.88
CA ARG A 78 6.06 -14.89 16.19
C ARG A 78 5.01 -15.77 15.49
N LEU A 79 5.41 -16.35 14.36
CA LEU A 79 4.58 -17.34 13.66
C LEU A 79 4.35 -18.58 14.53
N THR A 80 3.12 -19.06 14.54
CA THR A 80 2.72 -20.31 15.21
C THR A 80 1.66 -21.04 14.38
N GLY A 81 1.51 -22.34 14.62
CA GLY A 81 0.45 -23.15 14.01
C GLY A 81 0.44 -23.08 12.49
N GLY A 82 -0.72 -22.75 11.90
CA GLY A 82 -0.90 -22.72 10.45
C GLY A 82 -0.03 -21.69 9.73
N SER A 83 0.25 -20.53 10.35
CA SER A 83 1.13 -19.52 9.77
C SER A 83 2.59 -19.97 9.76
N ASP A 84 3.03 -20.70 10.79
CA ASP A 84 4.37 -21.28 10.83
C ASP A 84 4.52 -22.43 9.82
N TYR A 85 3.51 -23.29 9.73
CA TYR A 85 3.45 -24.32 8.69
C TYR A 85 3.49 -23.71 7.28
N THR A 86 2.88 -22.53 7.07
CA THR A 86 2.95 -21.82 5.79
C THR A 86 4.41 -21.43 5.46
N ARG A 87 5.16 -20.92 6.44
CA ARG A 87 6.60 -20.64 6.30
C ARG A 87 7.38 -21.91 5.97
N GLU A 88 7.13 -23.01 6.69
CA GLU A 88 7.79 -24.30 6.44
C GLU A 88 7.57 -24.78 5.00
N MET A 89 6.35 -24.64 4.48
CA MET A 89 6.05 -25.01 3.09
C MET A 89 6.74 -24.08 2.08
N ALA A 90 6.84 -22.77 2.36
CA ALA A 90 7.57 -21.85 1.50
C ALA A 90 9.06 -22.21 1.41
N LEU A 91 9.67 -22.53 2.56
CA LEU A 91 11.05 -23.02 2.62
C LEU A 91 11.23 -24.34 1.89
N LEU A 92 10.33 -25.30 2.11
CA LEU A 92 10.37 -26.63 1.49
C LEU A 92 10.29 -26.58 -0.03
N HIS A 93 9.42 -25.71 -0.56
CA HIS A 93 9.18 -25.58 -2.01
C HIS A 93 10.02 -24.48 -2.66
N HIS A 94 11.02 -23.95 -1.96
CA HIS A 94 11.92 -22.89 -2.44
C HIS A 94 11.18 -21.66 -2.98
N ARG A 95 10.07 -21.28 -2.34
CA ARG A 95 9.31 -20.07 -2.69
C ARG A 95 9.77 -18.88 -1.84
N PRO A 96 9.96 -17.70 -2.44
CA PRO A 96 10.12 -16.45 -1.69
C PRO A 96 9.01 -16.28 -0.66
N TRP A 97 9.38 -15.85 0.54
CA TRP A 97 8.41 -15.54 1.58
C TRP A 97 8.86 -14.35 2.40
N LEU A 98 7.88 -13.60 2.91
CA LEU A 98 8.10 -12.46 3.78
C LEU A 98 7.17 -12.58 4.98
N HIS A 99 7.74 -12.42 6.18
CA HIS A 99 6.98 -12.27 7.41
C HIS A 99 6.96 -10.80 7.85
N ILE A 100 5.75 -10.30 8.07
CA ILE A 100 5.46 -9.02 8.72
C ILE A 100 4.92 -9.30 10.11
N ASP A 101 5.72 -8.90 11.11
CA ASP A 101 5.39 -8.98 12.53
C ASP A 101 4.94 -7.61 13.02
N LEU A 102 3.63 -7.41 13.16
CA LEU A 102 3.00 -6.14 13.50
C LEU A 102 3.27 -5.67 14.94
N ASP A 103 3.85 -6.52 15.79
CA ASP A 103 4.36 -6.09 17.11
C ASP A 103 5.71 -5.35 16.98
N LYS A 104 6.36 -5.44 15.80
CA LYS A 104 7.71 -4.89 15.54
C LYS A 104 7.74 -3.81 14.47
N ILE A 105 6.77 -3.81 13.55
CA ILE A 105 6.75 -2.89 12.42
C ILE A 105 5.35 -2.27 12.27
N GLY A 106 5.30 -0.96 12.07
CA GLY A 106 4.05 -0.25 11.80
C GLY A 106 3.50 -0.58 10.41
N ALA A 107 2.18 -0.45 10.24
CA ALA A 107 1.48 -0.84 9.01
C ALA A 107 2.04 -0.19 7.73
N PHE A 108 2.39 1.10 7.77
CA PHE A 108 2.96 1.78 6.61
C PHE A 108 4.36 1.28 6.24
N GLN A 109 5.25 1.11 7.23
CA GLN A 109 6.58 0.53 7.02
C GLN A 109 6.48 -0.93 6.52
N ALA A 110 5.49 -1.68 6.99
CA ALA A 110 5.18 -3.00 6.46
C ALA A 110 4.81 -2.94 4.98
N ALA A 111 3.93 -2.02 4.58
CA ALA A 111 3.52 -1.87 3.19
C ALA A 111 4.70 -1.52 2.26
N GLY A 112 5.56 -0.57 2.65
CA GLY A 112 6.78 -0.26 1.90
C GLY A 112 7.70 -1.48 1.76
N LYS A 113 7.92 -2.22 2.85
CA LYS A 113 8.73 -3.44 2.85
C LYS A 113 8.13 -4.55 1.95
N ILE A 114 6.82 -4.73 1.99
CA ILE A 114 6.10 -5.70 1.15
C ILE A 114 6.25 -5.33 -0.32
N LYS A 115 6.05 -4.06 -0.67
CA LYS A 115 6.20 -3.57 -2.04
C LYS A 115 7.62 -3.83 -2.57
N SER A 116 8.65 -3.41 -1.85
CA SER A 116 10.04 -3.66 -2.27
C SER A 116 10.31 -5.14 -2.46
N TRP A 117 9.85 -5.98 -1.52
CA TRP A 117 10.01 -7.43 -1.63
C TRP A 117 9.29 -8.03 -2.84
N ILE A 118 8.06 -7.57 -3.16
CA ILE A 118 7.33 -7.98 -4.36
C ILE A 118 8.13 -7.66 -5.62
N THR A 119 8.65 -6.43 -5.72
CA THR A 119 9.41 -5.96 -6.88
C THR A 119 10.75 -6.69 -7.01
N GLU A 120 11.49 -6.86 -5.92
CA GLU A 120 12.80 -7.52 -5.91
C GLU A 120 12.74 -9.01 -6.28
N ASN A 121 11.58 -9.65 -6.08
CA ASN A 121 11.37 -11.08 -6.34
C ASN A 121 10.46 -11.34 -7.55
N ASP A 122 10.13 -10.31 -8.33
CA ASP A 122 9.25 -10.39 -9.51
C ASP A 122 7.94 -11.16 -9.23
N ILE A 123 7.31 -10.88 -8.09
CA ILE A 123 6.09 -11.59 -7.66
C ILE A 123 4.90 -11.05 -8.45
N GLU A 124 4.24 -11.92 -9.23
CA GLU A 124 3.01 -11.58 -9.95
C GLU A 124 1.77 -12.18 -9.26
N VAL A 125 1.88 -13.41 -8.75
CA VAL A 125 0.86 -14.10 -7.95
C VAL A 125 1.28 -14.13 -6.49
N LEU A 126 0.66 -13.28 -5.67
CA LEU A 126 0.93 -13.19 -4.24
C LEU A 126 -0.01 -14.09 -3.44
N ASN A 127 0.53 -15.04 -2.70
CA ASN A 127 -0.20 -15.72 -1.63
C ASN A 127 -0.13 -14.89 -0.34
N VAL A 128 -1.27 -14.62 0.27
CA VAL A 128 -1.35 -13.93 1.57
C VAL A 128 -1.91 -14.89 2.61
N ALA A 129 -1.18 -15.01 3.73
CA ALA A 129 -1.53 -15.87 4.86
C ALA A 129 -1.34 -15.14 6.19
N GLY A 130 -1.94 -15.68 7.25
CA GLY A 130 -1.75 -15.15 8.59
C GLY A 130 -2.64 -15.81 9.64
N SER A 131 -2.69 -15.20 10.81
CA SER A 131 -3.53 -15.68 11.91
C SER A 131 -5.02 -15.68 11.53
N ARG A 132 -5.74 -16.68 12.03
CA ARG A 132 -7.20 -16.71 11.99
C ARG A 132 -7.79 -15.73 13.02
N ALA A 133 -9.00 -15.24 12.78
CA ALA A 133 -9.61 -14.21 13.63
C ALA A 133 -9.77 -14.65 15.09
N SER A 134 -10.07 -15.92 15.38
CA SER A 134 -10.16 -16.42 16.77
C SER A 134 -8.85 -16.38 17.55
N LYS A 135 -7.70 -16.33 16.84
CA LYS A 135 -6.37 -16.23 17.46
C LYS A 135 -5.88 -14.80 17.56
N ASP A 136 -6.29 -13.97 16.61
CA ASP A 136 -5.90 -12.58 16.53
C ASP A 136 -7.07 -11.78 15.93
N PRO A 137 -7.92 -11.17 16.78
CA PRO A 137 -9.08 -10.42 16.30
C PRO A 137 -8.72 -9.16 15.51
N ALA A 138 -7.52 -8.61 15.68
CA ALA A 138 -7.08 -7.38 15.01
C ALA A 138 -6.48 -7.63 13.62
N ILE A 139 -6.09 -8.88 13.31
CA ILE A 139 -5.34 -9.20 12.09
C ILE A 139 -6.10 -8.91 10.80
N TYR A 140 -7.43 -9.02 10.80
CA TYR A 140 -8.23 -8.78 9.60
C TYR A 140 -8.07 -7.34 9.13
N GLN A 141 -8.37 -6.36 10.00
CA GLN A 141 -8.32 -4.95 9.63
C GLN A 141 -6.89 -4.52 9.31
N ALA A 142 -5.91 -4.97 10.11
CA ALA A 142 -4.51 -4.67 9.83
C ALA A 142 -4.05 -5.20 8.46
N THR A 143 -4.49 -6.40 8.08
CA THR A 143 -4.21 -6.96 6.75
C THR A 143 -4.88 -6.15 5.65
N VAL A 144 -6.14 -5.73 5.83
CA VAL A 144 -6.84 -4.85 4.88
C VAL A 144 -6.05 -3.57 4.64
N ASP A 145 -5.71 -2.86 5.71
CA ASP A 145 -5.03 -1.56 5.64
C ASP A 145 -3.66 -1.67 4.96
N ILE A 146 -2.88 -2.69 5.32
CA ILE A 146 -1.55 -2.92 4.76
C ILE A 146 -1.62 -3.27 3.28
N ILE A 147 -2.47 -4.22 2.89
CA ILE A 147 -2.56 -4.67 1.50
C ILE A 147 -3.07 -3.53 0.62
N GLU A 148 -4.10 -2.79 1.04
CA GLU A 148 -4.55 -1.59 0.31
C GLU A 148 -3.42 -0.57 0.13
N THR A 149 -2.64 -0.32 1.19
CA THR A 149 -1.50 0.59 1.12
C THR A 149 -0.44 0.12 0.13
N VAL A 150 -0.11 -1.19 0.11
CA VAL A 150 0.82 -1.77 -0.89
C VAL A 150 0.35 -1.46 -2.31
N PHE A 151 -0.94 -1.66 -2.59
CA PHE A 151 -1.49 -1.38 -3.91
C PHE A 151 -1.47 0.11 -4.23
N TYR A 152 -1.83 0.99 -3.30
CA TYR A 152 -1.75 2.43 -3.54
C TYR A 152 -0.31 2.88 -3.82
N LEU A 153 0.69 2.31 -3.14
CA LEU A 153 2.10 2.59 -3.41
C LEU A 153 2.57 2.08 -4.78
N ASP A 154 2.05 0.95 -5.26
CA ASP A 154 2.32 0.42 -6.61
C ASP A 154 1.69 1.30 -7.69
N LEU A 155 0.43 1.74 -7.48
CA LEU A 155 -0.27 2.65 -8.38
C LEU A 155 0.45 3.99 -8.51
N ILE A 156 0.98 4.54 -7.41
CA ILE A 156 1.71 5.81 -7.40
C ILE A 156 2.99 5.71 -8.25
N ASP A 157 3.70 4.58 -8.22
CA ASP A 157 4.90 4.38 -9.05
C ASP A 157 4.57 4.34 -10.55
N ASP A 158 3.46 3.70 -10.92
CA ASP A 158 3.03 3.55 -12.32
C ASP A 158 2.41 4.84 -12.91
N THR A 159 1.80 5.69 -12.08
CA THR A 159 1.17 6.95 -12.54
C THR A 159 2.13 8.14 -12.53
N ILE A 160 3.28 8.02 -11.89
CA ILE A 160 4.35 9.01 -11.90
C ILE A 160 5.22 8.77 -13.15
N PRO A 161 5.17 9.62 -14.20
CA PRO A 161 6.02 9.45 -15.36
C PRO A 161 7.50 9.46 -14.96
N ALA A 162 8.34 8.70 -15.66
CA ALA A 162 9.81 8.69 -15.51
C ALA A 162 10.47 10.09 -15.63
N SER A 163 9.70 11.14 -15.93
CA SER A 163 10.09 12.53 -15.73
C SER A 163 10.23 12.96 -14.26
N PHE A 164 9.74 12.19 -13.31
CA PHE A 164 9.94 12.41 -11.87
C PHE A 164 11.08 11.58 -11.29
N THR A 165 11.52 10.52 -11.98
CA THR A 165 12.79 9.87 -11.66
C THR A 165 13.90 10.77 -12.16
N VAL A 166 14.45 11.58 -11.25
CA VAL A 166 15.55 12.50 -11.56
C VAL A 166 16.79 11.69 -11.90
N THR A 167 17.08 11.56 -13.20
CA THR A 167 18.38 11.04 -13.63
C THR A 167 19.49 12.03 -13.25
N PRO A 168 20.72 11.56 -12.99
CA PRO A 168 21.86 12.42 -12.65
C PRO A 168 22.09 13.55 -13.68
N LYS A 169 21.72 13.30 -14.94
CA LYS A 169 21.82 14.24 -16.05
C LYS A 169 20.80 15.40 -15.97
N ARG A 170 19.55 15.13 -15.56
CA ARG A 170 18.53 16.16 -15.30
C ARG A 170 18.85 17.02 -14.07
N ARG A 171 19.58 16.45 -13.10
CA ARG A 171 20.06 17.14 -11.89
C ARG A 171 20.97 18.35 -12.20
N ALA A 172 21.72 18.26 -13.29
CA ALA A 172 22.60 19.35 -13.77
C ALA A 172 21.84 20.44 -14.54
N GLU A 173 20.66 20.13 -15.09
CA GLU A 173 19.83 21.07 -15.87
C GLU A 173 18.84 21.85 -14.98
N MET A 174 18.33 21.24 -13.89
CA MET A 174 17.39 21.87 -12.94
C MET A 174 17.96 23.07 -12.15
N GLY A 175 19.28 23.29 -12.18
CA GLY A 175 19.91 24.48 -11.56
C GLY A 175 19.55 25.82 -12.21
N LYS A 176 18.63 25.84 -13.20
CA LYS A 176 18.18 27.05 -13.91
C LYS A 176 16.68 27.34 -13.86
N ASP A 177 15.85 26.46 -13.27
CA ASP A 177 14.42 26.72 -13.12
C ASP A 177 14.12 27.46 -11.80
N ILE A 178 13.43 28.60 -11.89
CA ILE A 178 13.06 29.48 -10.78
C ILE A 178 12.34 28.65 -9.70
N LEU A 179 12.82 28.61 -8.46
CA LEU A 179 12.15 27.88 -7.36
C LEU A 179 10.78 28.51 -7.03
N PRO A 180 9.76 27.73 -6.64
CA PRO A 180 8.47 28.30 -6.24
C PRO A 180 8.64 29.19 -5.02
N GLN A 181 7.94 30.33 -5.01
CA GLN A 181 8.02 31.37 -3.98
C GLN A 181 6.89 31.25 -2.95
N THR A 182 5.76 30.63 -3.32
CA THR A 182 4.59 30.46 -2.44
C THR A 182 4.11 29.02 -2.40
N VAL A 183 3.33 28.70 -1.37
CA VAL A 183 2.65 27.40 -1.24
C VAL A 183 1.69 27.18 -2.42
N GLU A 184 1.03 28.22 -2.94
CA GLU A 184 0.23 28.09 -4.17
C GLU A 184 1.09 27.66 -5.35
N GLU A 185 2.22 28.32 -5.60
CA GLU A 185 3.11 27.99 -6.73
C GLU A 185 3.69 26.58 -6.61
N ALA A 186 4.10 26.18 -5.39
CA ALA A 186 4.58 24.83 -5.12
C ALA A 186 3.47 23.79 -5.35
N SER A 187 2.26 24.08 -4.91
CA SER A 187 1.08 23.24 -5.12
C SER A 187 0.71 23.14 -6.61
N ASP A 188 0.72 24.24 -7.35
CA ASP A 188 0.44 24.25 -8.80
C ASP A 188 1.49 23.48 -9.61
N ARG A 189 2.76 23.53 -9.19
CA ARG A 189 3.82 22.70 -9.79
C ARG A 189 3.64 21.22 -9.51
N LEU A 190 3.17 20.84 -8.33
CA LEU A 190 2.83 19.44 -8.07
C LEU A 190 1.61 19.03 -8.90
N LEU A 191 0.57 19.87 -8.90
CA LEU A 191 -0.67 19.62 -9.63
C LEU A 191 -0.47 19.48 -11.14
N SER A 192 0.41 20.28 -11.75
CA SER A 192 0.68 20.23 -13.19
C SER A 192 1.30 18.90 -13.62
N LYS A 193 1.94 18.19 -12.69
CA LYS A 193 2.60 16.92 -12.96
C LYS A 193 1.75 15.69 -12.60
N LEU A 194 0.65 15.86 -11.87
CA LEU A 194 -0.29 14.78 -11.55
C LEU A 194 -1.21 14.47 -12.73
N SER A 195 -1.47 13.19 -12.97
CA SER A 195 -2.47 12.76 -13.96
C SER A 195 -3.89 13.07 -13.48
N LEU A 196 -4.87 13.04 -14.38
CA LEU A 196 -6.29 13.20 -14.00
C LEU A 196 -6.73 12.12 -12.99
N ARG A 197 -6.21 10.89 -13.15
CA ARG A 197 -6.45 9.78 -12.23
C ARG A 197 -5.92 10.09 -10.83
N ASP A 198 -4.68 10.57 -10.72
CA ASP A 198 -4.06 10.88 -9.41
C ASP A 198 -4.79 12.02 -8.72
N LYS A 199 -5.16 13.06 -9.47
CA LYS A 199 -5.98 14.17 -8.97
C LYS A 199 -7.30 13.67 -8.40
N THR A 200 -7.95 12.73 -9.09
CA THR A 200 -9.21 12.11 -8.63
C THR A 200 -8.98 11.26 -7.38
N MET A 201 -7.90 10.48 -7.34
CA MET A 201 -7.58 9.61 -6.20
C MET A 201 -7.29 10.44 -4.95
N ILE A 202 -6.40 11.44 -5.05
CA ILE A 202 -6.06 12.35 -3.96
C ILE A 202 -7.29 13.14 -3.48
N ALA A 203 -8.15 13.58 -4.40
CA ALA A 203 -9.42 14.24 -4.07
C ALA A 203 -10.42 13.34 -3.32
N ASN A 204 -10.27 12.01 -3.35
CA ASN A 204 -11.17 11.10 -2.65
C ASN A 204 -10.61 10.62 -1.30
N ILE A 205 -9.39 11.05 -0.92
CA ILE A 205 -8.79 10.68 0.37
C ILE A 205 -9.50 11.42 1.50
N PRO A 206 -10.02 10.71 2.52
CA PRO A 206 -10.63 11.33 3.70
C PRO A 206 -9.63 12.23 4.43
N LYS A 207 -10.13 13.31 5.03
CA LYS A 207 -9.30 14.28 5.76
C LYS A 207 -8.40 13.64 6.82
N ASP A 208 -8.93 12.62 7.51
CA ASP A 208 -8.24 11.93 8.59
C ASP A 208 -7.03 11.11 8.09
N ASN A 209 -6.98 10.81 6.79
CA ASN A 209 -5.94 10.00 6.16
C ASN A 209 -4.93 10.85 5.34
N VAL A 210 -5.03 12.18 5.41
CA VAL A 210 -4.11 13.09 4.68
C VAL A 210 -2.68 12.99 5.21
N MET A 211 -2.52 12.69 6.50
CA MET A 211 -1.20 12.48 7.10
C MET A 211 -0.53 11.22 6.55
N ASP A 212 -1.30 10.14 6.35
CA ASP A 212 -0.80 8.88 5.77
C ASP A 212 -0.45 9.05 4.29
N LEU A 213 -1.25 9.83 3.55
CA LEU A 213 -0.92 10.24 2.19
C LEU A 213 0.39 11.02 2.16
N TYR A 214 0.56 11.98 3.06
CA TYR A 214 1.79 12.77 3.12
C TYR A 214 3.00 11.87 3.39
N HIS A 215 2.94 10.95 4.35
CA HIS A 215 4.02 10.01 4.62
C HIS A 215 4.32 9.11 3.40
N SER A 216 3.30 8.73 2.64
CA SER A 216 3.44 7.96 1.40
C SER A 216 4.14 8.73 0.29
N LEU A 217 3.83 10.02 0.17
CA LEU A 217 4.42 10.90 -0.84
C LEU A 217 5.75 11.49 -0.39
N GLU A 218 6.03 11.54 0.91
CA GLU A 218 7.19 12.21 1.49
C GLU A 218 8.48 11.63 0.93
N GLU A 219 8.64 10.30 0.89
CA GLU A 219 9.87 9.64 0.43
C GLU A 219 10.19 9.97 -1.04
N TYR A 220 9.17 10.13 -1.87
CA TYR A 220 9.30 10.46 -3.29
C TYR A 220 9.43 11.97 -3.55
N MET A 221 8.70 12.79 -2.79
CA MET A 221 8.71 14.24 -2.91
C MET A 221 9.88 14.90 -2.18
N ARG A 222 10.55 14.20 -1.24
CA ARG A 222 11.65 14.73 -0.42
C ARG A 222 12.77 15.36 -1.24
N ASN A 223 13.11 14.77 -2.38
CA ASN A 223 14.20 15.27 -3.21
C ASN A 223 13.85 16.60 -3.91
N GLU A 224 12.60 16.76 -4.35
CA GLU A 224 12.15 17.95 -5.09
C GLU A 224 11.64 19.04 -4.15
N VAL A 225 10.76 18.70 -3.22
CA VAL A 225 10.26 19.62 -2.20
C VAL A 225 11.39 20.04 -1.26
N GLY A 226 12.30 19.14 -0.91
CA GLY A 226 13.49 19.50 -0.14
C GLY A 226 14.34 20.57 -0.84
N LEU A 227 14.50 20.48 -2.17
CA LEU A 227 15.17 21.54 -2.94
C LEU A 227 14.36 22.85 -2.91
N TRP A 228 13.04 22.80 -3.05
CA TRP A 228 12.19 24.00 -2.99
C TRP A 228 12.22 24.67 -1.63
N LEU A 229 12.30 23.89 -0.54
CA LEU A 229 12.35 24.40 0.83
C LEU A 229 13.69 25.08 1.17
N THR A 230 14.71 25.01 0.31
CA THR A 230 15.88 25.89 0.42
C THR A 230 15.54 27.36 0.09
N ASN A 231 14.37 27.62 -0.50
CA ASN A 231 13.88 28.98 -0.74
C ASN A 231 13.18 29.56 0.49
N GLU A 232 13.79 30.57 1.10
CA GLU A 232 13.25 31.31 2.26
C GLU A 232 11.86 31.93 2.01
N SER A 233 11.56 32.38 0.79
CA SER A 233 10.24 32.91 0.46
C SER A 233 9.15 31.86 0.62
N LEU A 234 9.43 30.63 0.17
CA LEU A 234 8.51 29.51 0.29
C LEU A 234 8.32 29.11 1.75
N LEU A 235 9.41 29.02 2.54
CA LEU A 235 9.32 28.74 3.98
C LEU A 235 8.48 29.77 4.71
N LYS A 236 8.61 31.07 4.38
CA LYS A 236 7.76 32.13 4.94
C LYS A 236 6.28 31.93 4.57
N SER A 237 6.00 31.55 3.32
CA SER A 237 4.66 31.21 2.87
C SER A 237 4.08 30.03 3.67
N CYS A 238 4.85 28.95 3.87
CA CYS A 238 4.44 27.80 4.68
C CYS A 238 4.14 28.19 6.14
N ARG A 239 5.01 28.99 6.78
CA ARG A 239 4.82 29.48 8.16
C ARG A 239 3.57 30.36 8.29
N SER A 240 3.29 31.19 7.27
CA SER A 240 2.09 32.02 7.26
C SER A 240 0.81 31.20 7.17
N ILE A 241 0.80 30.10 6.40
CA ILE A 241 -0.36 29.23 6.25
C ILE A 241 -0.56 28.34 7.48
N SER A 242 0.51 27.81 8.06
CA SER A 242 0.42 26.95 9.24
C SER A 242 0.15 27.72 10.54
N GLY A 243 0.52 29.00 10.61
CA GLY A 243 0.55 29.78 11.84
C GLY A 243 1.73 29.43 12.76
N ASP A 244 2.59 28.49 12.35
CA ASP A 244 3.77 28.06 13.11
C ASP A 244 5.02 28.84 12.66
N LYS A 245 5.56 29.67 13.57
CA LYS A 245 6.75 30.49 13.31
C LYS A 245 8.04 29.67 13.24
N HIS A 246 8.05 28.45 13.80
CA HIS A 246 9.21 27.56 13.89
C HIS A 246 9.00 26.27 13.11
N LEU A 247 8.23 26.35 12.03
CA LEU A 247 7.91 25.20 11.18
C LEU A 247 9.19 24.52 10.66
N SER A 248 9.31 23.22 10.92
CA SER A 248 10.38 22.36 10.38
C SER A 248 10.22 22.14 8.88
N GLU A 249 11.26 21.69 8.19
CA GLU A 249 11.18 21.32 6.76
C GLU A 249 10.12 20.25 6.50
N TYR A 250 10.00 19.30 7.42
CA TYR A 250 8.95 18.30 7.43
C TYR A 250 7.56 18.96 7.55
N GLY A 251 7.37 19.88 8.50
CA GLY A 251 6.13 20.61 8.66
C GLY A 251 5.79 21.47 7.42
N ALA A 252 6.78 22.09 6.81
CA ALA A 252 6.63 22.90 5.60
C ALA A 252 6.23 22.06 4.39
N SER A 253 6.81 20.86 4.24
CA SER A 253 6.43 19.89 3.22
C SER A 253 4.97 19.44 3.41
N PHE A 254 4.56 19.16 4.65
CA PHE A 254 3.17 18.79 4.95
C PHE A 254 2.18 19.90 4.61
N VAL A 255 2.52 21.17 4.89
CA VAL A 255 1.69 22.31 4.52
C VAL A 255 1.44 22.36 3.01
N ILE A 256 2.46 22.11 2.19
CA ILE A 256 2.34 22.12 0.72
C ILE A 256 1.42 20.99 0.23
N VAL A 257 1.59 19.77 0.75
CA VAL A 257 0.77 18.61 0.37
C VAL A 257 -0.67 18.76 0.85
N LYS A 258 -0.87 19.24 2.07
CA LYS A 258 -2.20 19.54 2.61
C LYS A 258 -2.92 20.59 1.76
N PHE A 259 -2.22 21.66 1.36
CA PHE A 259 -2.78 22.69 0.49
C PHE A 259 -3.19 22.13 -0.88
N LEU A 260 -2.35 21.27 -1.48
CA LEU A 260 -2.67 20.54 -2.71
C LEU A 260 -3.94 19.69 -2.56
N TRP A 261 -4.04 18.91 -1.48
CA TRP A 261 -5.23 18.12 -1.18
C TRP A 261 -6.48 18.98 -1.04
N GLU A 262 -6.42 20.08 -0.27
CA GLU A 262 -7.54 21.03 -0.13
C GLU A 262 -7.95 21.67 -1.47
N LYS A 263 -7.00 21.94 -2.36
CA LYS A 263 -7.25 22.46 -3.70
C LYS A 263 -7.97 21.43 -4.59
N LEU A 264 -7.58 20.16 -4.48
CA LEU A 264 -8.19 19.05 -5.20
C LEU A 264 -9.62 18.74 -4.70
N GLN A 265 -9.89 18.90 -3.40
CA GLN A 265 -11.24 18.81 -2.84
C GLN A 265 -12.20 19.85 -3.46
N LYS A 266 -11.71 21.07 -3.72
CA LYS A 266 -12.52 22.19 -4.25
C LYS A 266 -12.76 22.12 -5.76
N THR A 267 -11.93 21.39 -6.50
CA THR A 267 -11.95 21.37 -7.97
C THR A 267 -12.93 20.35 -8.57
N ASN A 268 -13.77 19.68 -7.75
CA ASN A 268 -14.86 18.80 -8.18
C ASN A 268 -14.42 17.72 -9.20
N VAL A 269 -13.30 17.03 -8.93
CA VAL A 269 -12.84 15.93 -9.78
C VAL A 269 -13.74 14.70 -9.55
N LEU A 270 -14.93 14.75 -10.18
CA LEU A 270 -15.96 13.72 -10.35
C LEU A 270 -16.57 13.12 -9.06
N LYS A 271 -17.72 13.67 -8.65
CA LYS A 271 -18.71 12.90 -7.87
C LYS A 271 -19.08 11.67 -8.69
N ILE A 272 -18.76 10.48 -8.18
CA ILE A 272 -19.30 9.21 -8.71
C ILE A 272 -20.82 9.34 -8.67
N VAL A 273 -21.45 9.44 -9.85
CA VAL A 273 -22.90 9.37 -9.97
C VAL A 273 -23.27 7.93 -9.60
N ARG A 274 -23.96 7.80 -8.46
CA ARG A 274 -24.49 6.53 -7.96
C ARG A 274 -25.45 5.88 -8.94
#